data_AF-A0A364N503-F1
#
_entry.id   AF-A0A364N503-F1
#
_cell.length_a   1.000
_cell.length_b   1.000
_cell.length_c   1.000
_cell.angle_alpha   90.00
_cell.angle_beta   90.00
_cell.angle_gamma   90.00
#
_symmetry.space_group_name_H-M   'P 1'
#
loop_
_entity.id
_entity.type
_entity.pdbx_description
1 polymer ?
#
loop_
_entity_poly.entity_id
_entity_poly.type
_entity_poly.pdbx_seq_one_letter_code
_entity_poly.pdbx_strand_id
1 'polypeptide(L)'
;MVRIASALSFLAMGASIMAGPVVVDSAASEQNMVARADIGDKSSAVGAIADIVVKVINLVEGIKGDIEKRKAFTQNTAKDVAAKFPGQNVIVCNVGYSLSGAGDQLVYSTSYDAKIGADVTMVSFDVIVFKDPKTFDRQGDGGFQNWAYYLVSGCNVDGGHIEC
;
A
#
# COMPACT_ATOMS: atom_id res chain seq x y z
N MET A 1 -28.66 17.00 47.50
CA MET A 1 -28.59 15.52 47.36
C MET A 1 -28.11 15.23 45.94
N VAL A 2 -27.01 14.49 45.83
CA VAL A 2 -26.36 14.06 44.57
C VAL A 2 -27.17 12.93 43.93
N ARG A 3 -27.29 12.89 42.59
CA ARG A 3 -27.10 11.69 41.75
C ARG A 3 -26.72 12.05 40.30
N ILE A 4 -25.78 11.28 39.80
CA ILE A 4 -25.03 11.31 38.53
C ILE A 4 -25.58 10.21 37.61
N ALA A 5 -25.56 10.42 36.29
CA ALA A 5 -25.25 9.45 35.20
C ALA A 5 -25.63 10.09 33.85
N SER A 6 -24.68 10.60 33.05
CA SER A 6 -23.88 9.89 32.04
C SER A 6 -24.68 9.16 30.95
N ALA A 7 -24.57 9.66 29.72
CA ALA A 7 -24.46 8.85 28.51
C ALA A 7 -23.54 9.60 27.53
N LEU A 8 -22.24 9.30 27.62
CA LEU A 8 -21.28 9.58 26.55
C LEU A 8 -21.75 8.84 25.30
N SER A 9 -22.15 9.58 24.27
CA SER A 9 -22.21 9.02 22.92
C SER A 9 -20.79 8.98 22.39
N PHE A 10 -20.16 7.80 22.42
CA PHE A 10 -18.94 7.54 21.67
C PHE A 10 -19.30 7.52 20.19
N LEU A 11 -19.05 8.64 19.50
CA LEU A 11 -18.88 8.64 18.05
C LEU A 11 -17.56 7.89 17.79
N ALA A 12 -17.65 6.61 17.42
CA ALA A 12 -16.53 5.90 16.83
C ALA A 12 -16.23 6.54 15.46
N MET A 13 -15.33 7.51 15.45
CA MET A 13 -14.75 8.05 14.22
C MET A 13 -13.87 6.96 13.60
N GLY A 14 -14.46 6.15 12.72
CA GLY A 14 -13.71 5.36 11.76
C GLY A 14 -12.92 6.31 10.88
N ALA A 15 -11.61 6.34 11.04
CA ALA A 15 -10.72 7.15 10.23
C ALA A 15 -10.61 6.53 8.83
N SER A 16 -11.49 6.95 7.90
CA SER A 16 -11.25 6.75 6.47
C SER A 16 -10.08 7.64 6.06
N ILE A 17 -8.93 7.02 5.80
CA ILE A 17 -7.81 7.67 5.14
C ILE A 17 -8.10 7.72 3.64
N MET A 18 -8.62 8.86 3.18
CA MET A 18 -8.72 9.19 1.75
C MET A 18 -7.34 9.70 1.32
N ALA A 19 -6.46 8.81 0.85
CA ALA A 19 -5.17 9.22 0.28
C ALA A 19 -5.40 9.82 -1.12
N GLY A 20 -5.44 11.15 -1.21
CA GLY A 20 -5.49 11.89 -2.48
C GLY A 20 -4.09 12.06 -3.09
N PRO A 21 -3.99 12.32 -4.41
CA PRO A 21 -2.70 12.50 -5.08
C PRO A 21 -2.04 13.82 -4.66
N VAL A 22 -0.90 13.72 -3.98
CA VAL A 22 -0.07 14.87 -3.61
C VAL A 22 0.83 15.20 -4.81
N VAL A 23 0.64 16.40 -5.37
CA VAL A 23 1.57 17.01 -6.33
C VAL A 23 2.75 17.60 -5.55
N VAL A 24 3.95 17.06 -5.72
CA VAL A 24 5.19 17.65 -5.21
C VAL A 24 6.22 17.73 -6.33
N ASP A 25 6.74 18.93 -6.51
CA ASP A 25 7.81 19.29 -7.41
C ASP A 25 9.10 18.54 -7.05
N SER A 26 9.89 18.30 -8.08
CA SER A 26 11.19 17.66 -8.19
C SER A 26 12.07 17.49 -6.92
N ALA A 27 12.62 16.27 -6.82
CA ALA A 27 13.85 15.90 -6.10
C ALA A 27 13.77 15.70 -4.57
N ALA A 28 12.93 14.78 -4.11
CA ALA A 28 13.22 13.86 -3.01
C ALA A 28 12.04 12.89 -2.84
N SER A 29 12.32 11.61 -2.61
CA SER A 29 11.31 10.62 -2.21
C SER A 29 10.74 11.01 -0.84
N GLU A 30 9.70 11.85 -0.80
CA GLU A 30 9.01 12.21 0.44
C GLU A 30 8.04 11.08 0.85
N GLN A 31 8.46 10.30 1.85
CA GLN A 31 7.73 9.18 2.43
C GLN A 31 6.63 9.70 3.36
N ASN A 32 5.39 9.79 2.88
CA ASN A 32 4.23 10.12 3.72
C ASN A 32 3.74 8.88 4.49
N MET A 33 4.09 8.78 5.77
CA MET A 33 3.78 7.64 6.64
C MET A 33 2.51 7.90 7.47
N VAL A 34 1.46 7.09 7.29
CA VAL A 34 0.30 7.08 8.21
C VAL A 34 0.24 5.73 8.94
N ALA A 35 0.47 5.73 10.26
CA ALA A 35 0.79 4.53 11.05
C ALA A 35 -0.26 4.19 12.14
N ARG A 36 -0.78 2.95 12.15
CA ARG A 36 -1.45 2.25 13.29
C ARG A 36 -0.94 0.79 13.39
N ALA A 37 -0.97 0.14 14.56
CA ALA A 37 0.17 -0.64 15.09
C ALA A 37 -0.03 -2.14 15.44
N ASP A 38 0.56 -3.07 14.64
CA ASP A 38 1.11 -4.39 15.04
C ASP A 38 1.85 -5.14 13.89
N ILE A 39 2.93 -4.55 13.35
CA ILE A 39 3.82 -5.14 12.31
C ILE A 39 5.26 -5.34 12.84
N GLY A 40 5.43 -5.52 14.16
CA GLY A 40 6.75 -5.51 14.80
C GLY A 40 7.31 -4.08 14.95
N ASP A 41 8.63 -3.93 15.17
CA ASP A 41 9.27 -2.61 15.19
C ASP A 41 9.13 -1.95 13.80
N LYS A 42 8.22 -0.99 13.71
CA LYS A 42 7.81 -0.38 12.44
C LYS A 42 8.96 0.32 11.72
N SER A 43 9.93 0.84 12.45
CA SER A 43 11.11 1.46 11.85
C SER A 43 11.91 0.42 11.04
N SER A 44 12.07 -0.77 11.61
CA SER A 44 12.70 -1.91 10.94
C SER A 44 11.85 -2.42 9.76
N ALA A 45 10.52 -2.47 9.91
CA ALA A 45 9.62 -2.88 8.84
C ALA A 45 9.64 -1.91 7.64
N VAL A 46 9.60 -0.60 7.88
CA VAL A 46 9.70 0.42 6.83
C VAL A 46 11.05 0.32 6.11
N GLY A 47 12.14 0.21 6.86
CA GLY A 47 13.47 0.02 6.26
C GLY A 47 13.55 -1.21 5.37
N ALA A 48 12.98 -2.34 5.82
CA ALA A 48 12.92 -3.55 5.02
C ALA A 48 12.10 -3.42 3.73
N ILE A 49 10.97 -2.72 3.77
CA ILE A 49 10.17 -2.46 2.55
C ILE A 49 10.94 -1.53 1.61
N ALA A 50 11.58 -0.48 2.14
CA ALA A 50 12.38 0.45 1.35
C ALA A 50 13.53 -0.25 0.62
N ASP A 51 14.27 -1.13 1.32
CA ASP A 51 15.36 -1.92 0.72
C ASP A 51 14.85 -2.81 -0.43
N ILE A 52 13.70 -3.45 -0.25
CA ILE A 52 13.06 -4.28 -1.28
C ILE A 52 12.65 -3.42 -2.48
N VAL A 53 11.99 -2.29 -2.24
CA VAL A 53 11.55 -1.37 -3.30
C VAL A 53 12.75 -0.88 -4.11
N VAL A 54 13.83 -0.41 -3.47
CA VAL A 54 15.06 0.03 -4.15
C VAL A 54 15.66 -1.09 -4.98
N LYS A 55 15.77 -2.30 -4.41
CA LYS A 55 16.25 -3.48 -5.14
C LYS A 55 15.39 -3.77 -6.37
N VAL A 56 14.07 -3.73 -6.25
CA VAL A 56 13.15 -3.99 -7.37
C VAL A 56 13.23 -2.89 -8.42
N ILE A 57 13.32 -1.62 -8.03
CA ILE A 57 13.54 -0.50 -8.97
C ILE A 57 14.79 -0.77 -9.82
N ASN A 58 15.92 -1.07 -9.18
CA ASN A 58 17.17 -1.36 -9.88
C ASN A 58 17.06 -2.56 -10.83
N LEU A 59 16.27 -3.59 -10.47
CA LEU A 59 16.03 -4.74 -11.35
C LEU A 59 15.19 -4.36 -12.58
N VAL A 60 14.19 -3.48 -12.42
CA VAL A 60 13.28 -3.13 -13.51
C VAL A 60 13.80 -2.02 -14.41
N GLU A 61 14.84 -1.27 -14.00
CA GLU A 61 15.50 -0.28 -14.86
C GLU A 61 16.06 -0.87 -16.16
N GLY A 62 16.43 -2.15 -16.17
CA GLY A 62 16.90 -2.85 -17.37
C GLY A 62 15.79 -3.27 -18.35
N ILE A 63 14.52 -3.17 -17.96
CA ILE A 63 13.38 -3.62 -18.77
C ILE A 63 13.03 -2.54 -19.81
N LYS A 64 12.97 -2.94 -21.08
CA LYS A 64 12.53 -2.07 -22.16
C LYS A 64 11.01 -2.09 -22.24
N GLY A 65 10.39 -0.93 -22.06
CA GLY A 65 8.94 -0.76 -22.15
C GLY A 65 8.27 -0.52 -20.80
N ASP A 66 7.51 0.56 -20.72
CA ASP A 66 6.90 1.04 -19.48
C ASP A 66 5.97 0.01 -18.83
N ILE A 67 5.10 -0.60 -19.63
CA ILE A 67 4.11 -1.57 -19.15
C ILE A 67 4.79 -2.78 -18.52
N GLU A 68 5.85 -3.31 -19.14
CA GLU A 68 6.59 -4.46 -18.63
C GLU A 68 7.36 -4.08 -17.36
N LYS A 69 7.99 -2.90 -17.35
CA LYS A 69 8.66 -2.35 -16.16
C LYS A 69 7.70 -2.24 -14.98
N ARG A 70 6.51 -1.68 -15.20
CA ARG A 70 5.48 -1.52 -14.16
C ARG A 70 4.95 -2.85 -13.67
N LYS A 71 4.60 -3.79 -14.57
CA LYS A 71 4.19 -5.14 -14.20
C LYS A 71 5.25 -5.84 -13.33
N ALA A 72 6.51 -5.80 -13.76
CA ALA A 72 7.60 -6.41 -13.01
C ALA A 72 7.79 -5.73 -11.65
N PHE A 73 7.74 -4.39 -11.59
CA PHE A 73 7.84 -3.64 -10.34
C PHE A 73 6.73 -4.06 -9.37
N THR A 74 5.48 -4.00 -9.81
CA THR A 74 4.31 -4.25 -8.98
C THR A 74 4.29 -5.70 -8.48
N GLN A 75 4.53 -6.67 -9.35
CA GLN A 75 4.49 -8.09 -8.99
C GLN A 75 5.68 -8.52 -8.12
N ASN A 76 6.90 -8.09 -8.47
CA ASN A 76 8.09 -8.46 -7.69
C ASN A 76 8.10 -7.78 -6.32
N THR A 77 7.63 -6.53 -6.22
CA THR A 77 7.50 -5.86 -4.93
C THR A 77 6.50 -6.59 -4.03
N ALA A 78 5.31 -6.91 -4.54
CA ALA A 78 4.30 -7.63 -3.76
C ALA A 78 4.84 -8.99 -3.26
N LYS A 79 5.53 -9.73 -4.13
CA LYS A 79 6.14 -11.02 -3.81
C LYS A 79 7.26 -10.93 -2.78
N ASP A 80 8.25 -10.06 -3.01
CA ASP A 80 9.43 -9.95 -2.15
C ASP A 80 9.04 -9.38 -0.76
N VAL A 81 8.08 -8.45 -0.71
CA VAL A 81 7.53 -7.95 0.57
C VAL A 81 6.76 -9.06 1.29
N ALA A 82 5.90 -9.82 0.61
CA ALA A 82 5.20 -10.94 1.26
C ALA A 82 6.17 -12.01 1.82
N ALA A 83 7.27 -12.29 1.11
CA ALA A 83 8.31 -13.19 1.60
C ALA A 83 9.02 -12.65 2.86
N LYS A 84 9.14 -11.32 2.98
CA LYS A 84 9.75 -10.65 4.14
C LYS A 84 8.82 -10.59 5.36
N PHE A 85 7.51 -10.52 5.13
CA PHE A 85 6.48 -10.41 6.16
C PHE A 85 5.55 -11.64 6.14
N PRO A 86 6.05 -12.83 6.54
CA PRO A 86 5.22 -14.04 6.53
C PRO A 86 4.03 -13.89 7.49
N GLY A 87 2.87 -14.37 7.06
CA GLY A 87 1.62 -14.27 7.84
C GLY A 87 0.93 -12.90 7.75
N GLN A 88 1.42 -12.00 6.91
CA GLN A 88 0.79 -10.72 6.60
C GLN A 88 0.24 -10.74 5.17
N ASN A 89 -0.81 -9.97 4.94
CA ASN A 89 -1.29 -9.66 3.61
C ASN A 89 -0.50 -8.49 3.04
N VAL A 90 -0.26 -8.52 1.73
CA VAL A 90 0.47 -7.48 1.00
C VAL A 90 -0.31 -7.08 -0.23
N ILE A 91 -0.48 -5.77 -0.42
CA ILE A 91 -1.02 -5.17 -1.64
C ILE A 91 -0.05 -4.10 -2.11
N VAL A 92 0.30 -4.10 -3.38
CA VAL A 92 0.98 -2.99 -4.06
C VAL A 92 -0.04 -2.34 -4.98
N CYS A 93 -0.27 -1.04 -4.86
CA CYS A 93 -1.31 -0.34 -5.63
C CYS A 93 -0.84 1.04 -6.09
N ASN A 94 -1.15 1.40 -7.34
CA ASN A 94 -0.79 2.67 -7.99
C ASN A 94 -2.03 3.51 -8.37
N VAL A 95 -3.23 2.99 -8.10
CA VAL A 95 -4.50 3.68 -8.29
C VAL A 95 -5.12 4.01 -6.94
N GLY A 96 -6.20 4.79 -6.92
CA GLY A 96 -6.94 5.08 -5.70
C GLY A 96 -7.42 3.79 -5.02
N TYR A 97 -7.54 3.81 -3.70
CA TYR A 97 -8.13 2.70 -2.94
C TYR A 97 -8.72 3.20 -1.61
N SER A 98 -9.57 2.39 -1.00
CA SER A 98 -9.92 2.48 0.41
C SER A 98 -9.44 1.25 1.17
N LEU A 99 -9.01 1.47 2.41
CA LEU A 99 -8.65 0.42 3.35
C LEU A 99 -9.41 0.66 4.66
N SER A 100 -10.17 -0.33 5.10
CA SER A 100 -11.00 -0.25 6.31
C SER A 100 -10.89 -1.54 7.14
N GLY A 101 -11.39 -1.53 8.37
CA GLY A 101 -11.30 -2.68 9.30
C GLY A 101 -10.32 -2.48 10.46
N ALA A 102 -10.43 -3.33 11.47
CA ALA A 102 -9.77 -3.18 12.77
C ALA A 102 -8.36 -3.78 12.86
N GLY A 103 -7.86 -4.41 11.79
CA GLY A 103 -6.51 -4.96 11.75
C GLY A 103 -5.40 -3.90 11.67
N ASP A 104 -4.19 -4.34 11.93
CA ASP A 104 -3.00 -3.50 11.82
C ASP A 104 -2.52 -3.36 10.40
N GLN A 105 -1.94 -2.19 10.09
CA GLN A 105 -1.48 -1.87 8.75
C GLN A 105 -0.21 -1.02 8.75
N LEU A 106 0.57 -1.20 7.72
CA LEU A 106 1.70 -0.36 7.35
C LEU A 106 1.50 0.03 5.89
N VAL A 107 1.56 1.32 5.60
CA VAL A 107 1.53 1.85 4.24
C VAL A 107 2.87 2.52 3.99
N TYR A 108 3.56 2.09 2.93
CA TYR A 108 4.80 2.67 2.45
C TYR A 108 4.59 3.18 1.02
N SER A 109 4.58 4.50 0.87
CA SER A 109 4.48 5.15 -0.44
C SER A 109 5.85 5.31 -1.07
N THR A 110 5.93 5.01 -2.36
CA THR A 110 7.13 5.16 -3.18
C THR A 110 6.79 5.63 -4.57
N SER A 111 7.74 6.28 -5.23
CA SER A 111 7.61 6.69 -6.62
C SER A 111 8.92 6.48 -7.36
N TYR A 112 8.82 6.33 -8.68
CA TYR A 112 9.97 6.36 -9.56
C TYR A 112 9.60 6.96 -10.91
N ASP A 113 10.62 7.38 -11.64
CA ASP A 113 10.48 7.91 -12.99
C ASP A 113 10.20 6.79 -13.98
N ALA A 114 9.00 6.81 -14.54
CA ALA A 114 8.57 5.90 -15.58
C ALA A 114 8.61 6.63 -16.93
N LYS A 115 9.18 5.97 -17.96
CA LYS A 115 9.24 6.53 -19.31
C LYS A 115 7.99 6.13 -20.07
N ILE A 116 7.00 7.01 -20.12
CA ILE A 116 5.75 6.78 -20.82
C ILE A 116 5.85 7.43 -22.20
N GLY A 117 6.28 6.64 -23.19
CA GLY A 117 6.55 7.15 -24.54
C GLY A 117 7.83 7.99 -24.57
N ALA A 118 7.73 9.24 -25.01
CA ALA A 118 8.84 10.20 -25.02
C ALA A 118 8.97 10.96 -23.69
N ASP A 119 7.94 10.92 -22.84
CA ASP A 119 7.86 11.70 -21.62
C ASP A 119 8.28 10.89 -20.40
N VAL A 120 8.89 11.57 -19.44
CA VAL A 120 9.18 11.03 -18.11
C VAL A 120 8.04 11.44 -17.20
N THR A 121 7.31 10.47 -16.67
CA THR A 121 6.22 10.69 -15.71
C THR A 121 6.56 9.98 -14.41
N MET A 122 6.40 10.67 -13.29
CA MET A 122 6.54 10.06 -11.98
C MET A 122 5.35 9.14 -11.72
N VAL A 123 5.61 7.87 -11.42
CA VAL A 123 4.58 6.90 -11.10
C VAL A 123 4.72 6.50 -9.63
N SER A 124 3.66 6.75 -8.86
CA SER A 124 3.59 6.43 -7.43
C SER A 124 2.88 5.11 -7.19
N PHE A 125 3.34 4.39 -6.17
CA PHE A 125 2.78 3.15 -5.66
C PHE A 125 2.76 3.19 -4.13
N ASP A 126 1.71 2.63 -3.55
CA ASP A 126 1.64 2.28 -2.14
C ASP A 126 1.88 0.78 -1.97
N VAL A 127 2.80 0.43 -1.08
CA VAL A 127 2.99 -0.92 -0.56
C VAL A 127 2.28 -0.99 0.79
N ILE A 128 1.21 -1.78 0.84
CA ILE A 128 0.31 -1.94 1.98
C ILE A 128 0.56 -3.33 2.55
N VAL A 129 0.98 -3.38 3.82
CA VAL A 129 1.12 -4.62 4.58
C VAL A 129 0.09 -4.59 5.71
N PHE A 130 -0.70 -5.65 5.90
CA PHE A 130 -1.73 -5.66 6.93
C PHE A 130 -2.07 -7.05 7.48
N LYS A 131 -2.59 -7.08 8.71
CA LYS A 131 -3.24 -8.24 9.32
C LYS A 131 -4.75 -8.14 9.20
N ASP A 132 -5.39 -9.29 9.16
CA ASP A 132 -6.84 -9.44 9.26
C ASP A 132 -7.36 -8.90 10.61
N PRO A 133 -8.60 -8.39 10.70
CA PRO A 133 -9.54 -8.18 9.59
C PRO A 133 -9.32 -6.81 8.90
N LYS A 134 -9.34 -6.81 7.56
CA LYS A 134 -9.24 -5.64 6.69
C LYS A 134 -10.00 -5.83 5.37
N THR A 135 -10.69 -4.77 4.97
CA THR A 135 -11.29 -4.66 3.64
C THR A 135 -10.51 -3.65 2.81
N PHE A 136 -10.09 -4.06 1.63
CA PHE A 136 -9.46 -3.21 0.61
C PHE A 136 -10.37 -3.11 -0.62
N ASP A 137 -10.62 -1.89 -1.06
CA ASP A 137 -11.37 -1.62 -2.29
C ASP A 137 -10.54 -0.76 -3.23
N ARG A 138 -10.20 -1.30 -4.40
CA ARG A 138 -9.51 -0.57 -5.46
C ARG A 138 -10.48 0.36 -6.20
N GLN A 139 -10.09 1.62 -6.35
CA GLN A 139 -10.79 2.63 -7.14
C GLN A 139 -10.11 2.76 -8.51
N GLY A 140 -10.73 2.18 -9.54
CA GLY A 140 -10.26 2.26 -10.93
C GLY A 140 -9.91 0.91 -11.56
N ASP A 141 -9.49 0.94 -12.82
CA ASP A 141 -8.98 -0.23 -13.53
C ASP A 141 -7.44 -0.29 -13.44
N GLY A 142 -6.93 -1.48 -13.16
CA GLY A 142 -5.56 -1.65 -12.72
C GLY A 142 -4.70 -2.58 -13.56
N GLY A 143 -5.27 -3.65 -14.13
CA GLY A 143 -4.47 -4.80 -14.59
C GLY A 143 -3.36 -5.21 -13.60
N PHE A 144 -2.40 -6.03 -14.01
CA PHE A 144 -1.26 -6.35 -13.12
C PHE A 144 -0.17 -5.27 -13.07
N GLN A 145 -0.33 -4.21 -13.86
CA GLN A 145 0.63 -3.11 -13.97
C GLN A 145 0.40 -2.00 -12.92
N ASN A 146 -0.84 -1.89 -12.42
CA ASN A 146 -1.19 -0.87 -11.42
C ASN A 146 -1.37 -1.49 -10.03
N TRP A 147 -1.59 -2.80 -9.92
CA TRP A 147 -1.67 -3.44 -8.61
C TRP A 147 -1.35 -4.93 -8.68
N ALA A 148 -0.87 -5.46 -7.55
CA ALA A 148 -0.69 -6.88 -7.30
C ALA A 148 -0.83 -7.14 -5.80
N TYR A 149 -1.16 -8.36 -5.43
CA TYR A 149 -1.32 -8.74 -4.05
C TYR A 149 -0.76 -10.13 -3.76
N TYR A 150 -0.42 -10.35 -2.50
CA TYR A 150 -0.14 -11.66 -1.91
C TYR A 150 -0.91 -11.72 -0.60
N LEU A 151 -1.87 -12.63 -0.52
CA LEU A 151 -2.76 -12.76 0.62
C LEU A 151 -2.47 -14.05 1.37
N VAL A 152 -2.64 -14.03 2.69
CA VAL A 152 -2.71 -15.25 3.48
C VAL A 152 -4.05 -15.95 3.23
N SER A 153 -4.14 -17.23 3.59
CA SER A 153 -5.39 -17.98 3.45
C SER A 153 -6.49 -17.37 4.31
N GLY A 154 -7.69 -17.19 3.74
CA GLY A 154 -8.87 -16.69 4.47
C GLY A 154 -9.51 -15.47 3.83
N CYS A 155 -8.77 -14.75 2.99
CA CYS A 155 -9.31 -13.60 2.26
C CYS A 155 -10.23 -14.02 1.11
N ASN A 156 -11.33 -13.31 0.94
CA ASN A 156 -12.17 -13.35 -0.24
C ASN A 156 -11.72 -12.27 -1.24
N VAL A 157 -11.68 -12.61 -2.54
CA VAL A 157 -11.26 -11.69 -3.60
C VAL A 157 -12.34 -11.65 -4.68
N ASP A 158 -12.91 -10.46 -4.92
CA ASP A 158 -13.85 -10.19 -5.99
C ASP A 158 -13.42 -8.96 -6.78
N GLY A 159 -12.72 -9.19 -7.89
CA GLY A 159 -12.20 -8.12 -8.73
C GLY A 159 -11.23 -7.19 -7.99
N GLY A 160 -11.67 -5.96 -7.73
CA GLY A 160 -10.90 -4.96 -6.97
C GLY A 160 -11.18 -4.95 -5.47
N HIS A 161 -12.06 -5.82 -4.98
CA HIS A 161 -12.44 -5.95 -3.58
C HIS A 161 -11.71 -7.13 -2.93
N ILE A 162 -11.06 -6.88 -1.80
CA ILE A 162 -10.42 -7.90 -0.95
C ILE A 162 -10.99 -7.76 0.45
N GLU A 163 -11.54 -8.83 0.98
CA GLU A 163 -12.03 -8.92 2.35
C GLU A 163 -11.27 -10.02 3.07
N CYS A 164 -10.50 -9.63 4.09
CA CYS A 164 -9.94 -10.47 5.11
C CYS A 164 -10.46 -9.98 6.47
#